data_AF-A0A6L8I775-F1
#
_entry.id   AF-A0A6L8I775-F1
#
_cell.length_a   1.000
_cell.length_b   1.000
_cell.length_c   1.000
_cell.angle_alpha   90.00
_cell.angle_beta   90.00
_cell.angle_gamma   90.00
#
_symmetry.space_group_name_H-M   'P 1'
#
loop_
_entity.id
_entity.type
_entity.pdbx_description
1 polymer ?
#
loop_
_entity_poly.entity_id
_entity_poly.type
_entity_poly.pdbx_seq_one_letter_code
_entity_poly.pdbx_strand_id
1 'polypeptide(L)'
;MTRTTCLQERRMEKFCDVLERFEAKRLSALNAAELLGMSERSFRRYRRRHEAEGLDGLFDDRLGKASLRRVSVDRIEWVLEQYRTRHVGWTVKCFHDHLRHRHGFALSYTWTKSVLQGAGLVSRAPRRGAHRRRRPRKPCVGMMLH
;
A
#
# COMPACT_ATOMS: atom_id res chain seq x y z
N MET A 1 -12.12 -4.40 3.02
CA MET A 1 -11.53 -5.01 1.80
C MET A 1 -10.77 -3.96 1.01
N THR A 2 -9.59 -4.28 0.47
CA THR A 2 -8.84 -3.31 -0.36
C THR A 2 -9.41 -3.29 -1.78
N ARG A 3 -9.27 -2.16 -2.50
CA ARG A 3 -9.70 -2.07 -3.90
C ARG A 3 -9.12 -3.19 -4.78
N THR A 4 -7.86 -3.56 -4.54
CA THR A 4 -7.17 -4.59 -5.30
C THR A 4 -7.82 -5.97 -5.10
N THR A 5 -8.19 -6.29 -3.85
CA THR A 5 -8.92 -7.54 -3.53
C THR A 5 -10.27 -7.58 -4.24
N CYS A 6 -11.04 -6.49 -4.19
CA CYS A 6 -12.34 -6.39 -4.86
C CYS A 6 -12.24 -6.56 -6.39
N LEU A 7 -11.22 -5.95 -7.02
CA LEU A 7 -10.99 -6.11 -8.46
C LEU A 7 -10.63 -7.54 -8.84
N GLN A 8 -9.90 -8.23 -7.96
CA GLN A 8 -9.49 -9.62 -8.15
C GLN A 8 -10.67 -10.58 -8.01
N GLU A 9 -11.52 -10.39 -7.01
CA GLU A 9 -12.77 -11.15 -6.83
C GLU A 9 -13.68 -11.01 -8.05
N ARG A 10 -13.94 -9.78 -8.50
CA ARG A 10 -14.76 -9.52 -9.70
C ARG A 10 -14.19 -10.17 -10.95
N ARG A 11 -12.86 -10.17 -11.09
CA ARG A 11 -12.18 -10.86 -12.20
C ARG A 11 -12.41 -12.37 -12.11
N MET A 12 -12.42 -12.92 -10.89
CA MET A 12 -12.63 -14.34 -10.64
C MET A 12 -14.05 -14.77 -11.00
N GLU A 13 -15.05 -14.02 -10.54
CA GLU A 13 -16.46 -14.25 -10.88
C GLU A 13 -16.65 -14.26 -12.40
N LYS A 14 -16.08 -13.28 -13.09
CA LYS A 14 -16.14 -13.22 -14.56
C LYS A 14 -15.44 -14.41 -15.22
N PHE A 15 -14.33 -14.88 -14.67
CA PHE A 15 -13.64 -16.06 -15.19
C PHE A 15 -14.49 -17.32 -15.05
N CYS A 16 -15.14 -17.52 -13.89
CA CYS A 16 -16.03 -18.66 -13.65
C CYS A 16 -17.22 -18.67 -14.61
N ASP A 17 -17.91 -17.53 -14.80
CA ASP A 17 -19.03 -17.42 -15.75
C ASP A 17 -18.60 -17.76 -17.18
N VAL A 18 -17.43 -17.27 -17.62
CA VAL A 18 -16.91 -17.59 -18.95
C VAL A 18 -16.49 -19.06 -19.07
N LEU A 19 -15.89 -19.62 -18.01
CA LEU A 19 -15.50 -21.03 -17.98
C LEU A 19 -16.73 -21.95 -18.08
N GLU A 20 -17.79 -21.67 -17.33
CA GLU A 20 -19.04 -22.44 -17.39
C GLU A 20 -19.63 -22.47 -18.80
N ARG A 21 -19.65 -21.32 -19.49
CA ARG A 21 -20.12 -21.22 -20.88
C ARG A 21 -19.22 -21.98 -21.86
N PHE A 22 -17.91 -22.00 -21.62
CA PHE A 22 -16.95 -22.77 -22.40
C PHE A 22 -17.16 -24.28 -22.19
N GLU A 23 -17.33 -24.73 -20.95
CA GLU A 23 -17.59 -26.14 -20.60
C GLU A 23 -18.93 -26.64 -21.17
N ALA A 24 -19.94 -25.78 -21.18
CA ALA A 24 -21.22 -26.02 -21.86
C ALA A 24 -21.12 -26.03 -23.39
N LYS A 25 -19.90 -25.90 -23.97
CA LYS A 25 -19.62 -25.84 -25.42
C LYS A 25 -20.34 -24.69 -26.14
N ARG A 26 -20.73 -23.64 -25.41
CA ARG A 26 -21.36 -22.42 -25.98
C ARG A 26 -20.33 -21.42 -26.49
N LEU A 27 -19.07 -21.56 -26.06
CA LEU A 27 -17.96 -20.72 -26.47
C LEU A 27 -16.77 -21.58 -26.91
N SER A 28 -16.06 -21.12 -27.94
CA SER A 28 -14.71 -21.63 -28.24
C SER A 28 -13.72 -21.06 -27.21
N ALA A 29 -12.55 -21.70 -27.09
CA ALA A 29 -11.49 -21.21 -26.22
C ALA A 29 -11.00 -19.80 -26.64
N LEU A 30 -11.03 -19.51 -27.93
CA LEU A 30 -10.70 -18.19 -28.49
C LEU A 30 -11.70 -17.13 -28.04
N ASN A 31 -13.00 -17.38 -28.21
CA ASN A 31 -14.06 -16.43 -27.82
C ASN A 31 -14.10 -16.20 -26.31
N ALA A 32 -13.90 -17.27 -25.52
CA ALA A 32 -13.79 -17.18 -24.06
C ALA A 32 -12.62 -16.26 -23.64
N ALA A 33 -11.46 -16.41 -24.29
CA ALA A 33 -10.30 -15.58 -24.02
C ALA A 33 -10.55 -14.11 -24.38
N GLU A 34 -11.19 -13.85 -25.53
CA GLU A 34 -11.55 -12.51 -25.99
C GLU A 34 -12.50 -11.80 -25.00
N LEU A 35 -13.54 -12.49 -24.51
CA LEU A 35 -14.45 -11.96 -23.48
C LEU A 35 -13.74 -11.56 -22.18
N LEU A 36 -12.67 -12.29 -21.83
CA LEU A 36 -11.84 -12.02 -20.66
C LEU A 36 -10.73 -10.99 -20.94
N GLY A 37 -10.58 -10.52 -22.18
CA GLY A 37 -9.54 -9.58 -22.59
C GLY A 37 -8.12 -10.17 -22.53
N MET A 38 -7.97 -11.46 -22.83
CA MET A 38 -6.67 -12.15 -22.81
C MET A 38 -6.46 -13.04 -24.03
N SER A 39 -5.24 -13.55 -24.21
CA SER A 39 -4.95 -14.51 -25.29
C SER A 39 -5.48 -15.90 -24.98
N GLU A 40 -5.80 -16.68 -26.02
CA GLU A 40 -6.27 -18.06 -25.88
C GLU A 40 -5.30 -18.95 -25.06
N ARG A 41 -3.98 -18.79 -25.29
CA ARG A 41 -2.95 -19.49 -24.50
C ARG A 41 -3.06 -19.18 -23.00
N SER A 42 -3.36 -17.92 -22.66
CA SER A 42 -3.54 -17.50 -21.27
C SER A 42 -4.80 -18.12 -20.68
N PHE A 43 -5.91 -18.11 -21.42
CA PHE A 43 -7.16 -18.75 -20.99
C PHE A 43 -6.96 -20.25 -20.71
N ARG A 44 -6.33 -20.99 -21.63
CA ARG A 44 -6.03 -22.42 -21.43
C ARG A 44 -5.14 -22.67 -20.21
N ARG A 45 -4.16 -21.80 -19.94
CA ARG A 45 -3.30 -21.88 -18.75
C ARG A 45 -4.08 -21.63 -17.46
N TYR A 46 -4.97 -20.64 -17.47
CA TYR A 46 -5.83 -20.32 -16.33
C TYR A 46 -6.78 -21.48 -16.03
N ARG A 47 -7.40 -22.05 -17.06
CA ARG A 47 -8.23 -23.25 -16.94
C ARG A 47 -7.48 -24.41 -16.27
N ARG A 48 -6.29 -24.77 -16.76
CA ARG A 48 -5.47 -25.85 -16.16
C ARG A 48 -5.14 -25.59 -14.68
N ARG A 49 -4.90 -24.33 -14.32
CA ARG A 49 -4.62 -23.97 -12.93
C ARG A 49 -5.87 -24.06 -12.08
N HIS A 50 -7.00 -23.60 -12.59
CA HIS A 50 -8.30 -23.75 -11.92
C HIS A 50 -8.69 -25.22 -11.74
N GLU A 51 -8.42 -26.07 -12.74
CA GLU A 51 -8.64 -27.52 -12.64
C GLU A 51 -7.78 -28.16 -11.54
N ALA A 52 -6.56 -27.65 -11.29
CA ALA A 52 -5.64 -28.21 -10.29
C ALA A 52 -5.86 -27.64 -8.88
N GLU A 53 -6.15 -26.34 -8.76
CA GLU A 53 -6.09 -25.58 -7.50
C GLU A 53 -7.41 -24.84 -7.20
N GLY A 54 -8.42 -24.98 -8.05
CA GLY A 54 -9.69 -24.25 -7.93
C GLY A 54 -9.54 -22.74 -8.10
N LEU A 55 -10.38 -21.98 -7.40
CA LEU A 55 -10.33 -20.52 -7.42
C LEU A 55 -9.03 -19.98 -6.82
N ASP A 56 -8.46 -20.66 -5.83
CA ASP A 56 -7.26 -20.20 -5.12
C ASP A 56 -6.05 -20.11 -6.06
N GLY A 57 -5.92 -21.02 -7.02
CA GLY A 57 -4.83 -20.94 -8.01
C GLY A 57 -4.92 -19.72 -8.93
N LEU A 58 -6.11 -19.15 -9.11
CA LEU A 58 -6.29 -17.96 -9.91
C LEU A 58 -6.03 -16.66 -9.13
N PHE A 59 -5.97 -16.73 -7.78
CA PHE A 59 -5.59 -15.59 -6.97
C PHE A 59 -4.13 -15.19 -7.25
N ASP A 60 -3.86 -13.88 -7.33
CA ASP A 60 -2.51 -13.34 -7.23
C ASP A 60 -1.99 -13.55 -5.81
N ASP A 61 -1.11 -14.52 -5.68
CA ASP A 61 -0.39 -14.89 -4.46
C ASP A 61 0.36 -13.75 -3.78
N ARG A 62 0.60 -12.64 -4.47
CA ARG A 62 1.28 -11.48 -3.90
C ARG A 62 0.35 -10.68 -3.01
N LEU A 63 -0.96 -10.79 -3.21
CA LEU A 63 -1.95 -10.06 -2.44
C LEU A 63 -2.14 -10.74 -1.08
N GLY A 64 -2.22 -9.92 -0.02
CA GLY A 64 -2.27 -10.41 1.36
C GLY A 64 -0.92 -10.76 1.98
N LYS A 65 0.12 -11.05 1.19
CA LYS A 65 1.48 -11.32 1.71
C LYS A 65 2.19 -10.02 2.07
N ALA A 66 2.80 -9.99 3.26
CA ALA A 66 3.71 -8.92 3.62
C ALA A 66 4.95 -8.95 2.71
N SER A 67 5.44 -7.77 2.32
CA SER A 67 6.68 -7.67 1.55
C SER A 67 7.84 -8.28 2.33
N LEU A 68 8.70 -9.05 1.66
CA LEU A 68 9.95 -9.56 2.23
C LEU A 68 10.90 -8.45 2.69
N ARG A 69 10.76 -7.24 2.13
CA ARG A 69 11.54 -6.04 2.53
C ARG A 69 10.90 -5.30 3.70
N ARG A 70 9.77 -5.77 4.23
CA ARG A 70 9.11 -5.15 5.37
C ARG A 70 10.01 -5.30 6.58
N VAL A 71 10.16 -4.21 7.33
CA VAL A 71 10.88 -4.19 8.60
C VAL A 71 10.20 -5.15 9.59
N SER A 72 11.00 -5.84 10.42
CA SER A 72 10.48 -6.76 11.43
C SER A 72 9.48 -6.10 12.37
N VAL A 73 8.54 -6.90 12.87
CA VAL A 73 7.47 -6.42 13.76
C VAL A 73 8.09 -5.87 15.05
N ASP A 74 9.07 -6.55 15.63
CA ASP A 74 9.76 -6.14 16.86
C ASP A 74 10.38 -4.75 16.72
N ARG A 75 10.99 -4.46 15.57
CA ARG A 75 11.60 -3.14 15.32
C ARG A 75 10.54 -2.05 15.16
N ILE A 76 9.39 -2.37 14.57
CA ILE A 76 8.25 -1.44 14.49
C ILE A 76 7.74 -1.15 15.89
N GLU A 77 7.50 -2.18 16.69
CA GLU A 77 6.98 -2.06 18.05
C GLU A 77 7.91 -1.26 18.95
N TRP A 78 9.21 -1.54 18.91
CA TRP A 78 10.22 -0.77 19.64
C TRP A 78 10.15 0.73 19.31
N VAL A 79 10.04 1.10 18.03
CA VAL A 79 9.92 2.52 17.63
C VAL A 79 8.63 3.14 18.19
N LEU A 80 7.52 2.42 18.14
CA LEU A 80 6.23 2.90 18.65
C LEU A 80 6.27 3.10 20.17
N GLU A 81 6.89 2.16 20.88
CA GLU A 81 7.06 2.24 22.33
C GLU A 81 7.94 3.42 22.74
N GLN A 82 9.08 3.63 22.06
CA GLN A 82 9.94 4.79 22.33
C GLN A 82 9.19 6.11 22.17
N TYR A 83 8.29 6.20 21.19
CA TYR A 83 7.46 7.39 21.01
C TYR A 83 6.43 7.53 22.14
N ARG A 84 5.68 6.47 22.45
CA ARG A 84 4.61 6.46 23.47
C ARG A 84 5.12 6.76 24.88
N THR A 85 6.32 6.30 25.22
CA THR A 85 6.82 6.39 26.60
C THR A 85 7.58 7.68 26.87
N ARG A 86 8.37 8.15 25.91
CA ARG A 86 9.39 9.19 26.16
C ARG A 86 9.30 10.42 25.27
N HIS A 87 8.54 10.35 24.17
CA HIS A 87 8.58 11.39 23.13
C HIS A 87 7.18 11.77 22.62
N VAL A 88 6.14 11.59 23.45
CA VAL A 88 4.78 11.98 23.10
C VAL A 88 4.73 13.48 22.84
N GLY A 89 4.07 13.87 21.75
CA GLY A 89 3.94 15.27 21.33
C GLY A 89 5.15 15.81 20.56
N TRP A 90 6.23 15.05 20.43
CA TRP A 90 7.36 15.47 19.61
C TRP A 90 6.99 15.51 18.13
N THR A 91 7.57 16.47 17.41
CA THR A 91 7.48 16.49 15.95
C THR A 91 8.21 15.28 15.38
N VAL A 92 7.63 14.63 14.36
CA VAL A 92 8.22 13.44 13.71
C VAL A 92 9.68 13.64 13.30
N LYS A 93 10.02 14.84 12.83
CA LYS A 93 11.40 15.18 12.45
C LYS A 93 12.34 15.09 13.65
N CYS A 94 11.99 15.76 14.75
CA CYS A 94 12.79 15.76 15.97
C CYS A 94 12.97 14.35 16.53
N PHE A 95 11.89 13.55 16.53
CA PHE A 95 11.96 12.15 16.94
C PHE A 95 12.85 11.30 16.02
N HIS A 96 12.72 11.46 14.70
CA HIS A 96 13.57 10.73 13.74
C HIS A 96 15.06 11.09 13.89
N ASP A 97 15.37 12.38 14.03
CA ASP A 97 16.74 12.84 14.26
C ASP A 97 17.28 12.27 15.58
N HIS A 98 16.47 12.25 16.65
CA HIS A 98 16.83 11.60 17.92
C HIS A 98 17.14 10.11 17.75
N LEU A 99 16.29 9.38 17.03
CA LEU A 99 16.53 7.96 16.74
C LEU A 99 17.84 7.76 15.97
N ARG A 100 18.15 8.61 14.98
CA ARG A 100 19.40 8.53 14.21
C ARG A 100 20.61 8.78 15.10
N HIS A 101 20.60 9.84 15.89
CA HIS A 101 21.75 10.25 16.70
C HIS A 101 21.99 9.35 17.90
N ARG A 102 20.95 8.94 18.61
CA ARG A 102 21.09 8.20 19.87
C ARG A 102 21.05 6.69 19.72
N HIS A 103 20.40 6.19 18.67
CA HIS A 103 20.13 4.75 18.49
C HIS A 103 20.62 4.19 17.14
N GLY A 104 21.42 4.96 16.39
CA GLY A 104 21.98 4.51 15.11
C GLY A 104 20.92 4.11 14.09
N PHE A 105 19.76 4.77 14.12
CA PHE A 105 18.60 4.33 13.36
C PHE A 105 18.79 4.51 11.84
N ALA A 106 18.82 3.41 11.10
CA ALA A 106 19.14 3.39 9.67
C ALA A 106 17.94 3.58 8.73
N LEU A 107 16.71 3.51 9.23
CA LEU A 107 15.51 3.63 8.39
C LEU A 107 15.20 5.10 8.06
N SER A 108 14.52 5.30 6.94
CA SER A 108 14.25 6.63 6.42
C SER A 108 13.25 7.41 7.30
N TYR A 109 13.31 8.74 7.18
CA TYR A 109 12.32 9.63 7.78
C TYR A 109 10.90 9.30 7.34
N THR A 110 10.71 8.99 6.05
CA THR A 110 9.40 8.66 5.48
C THR A 110 8.83 7.38 6.07
N TRP A 111 9.67 6.38 6.35
CA TRP A 111 9.26 5.17 7.05
C TRP A 111 8.79 5.49 8.47
N THR A 112 9.61 6.23 9.24
CA THR A 112 9.30 6.61 10.63
C THR A 112 7.99 7.37 10.72
N LYS A 113 7.80 8.36 9.83
CA LYS A 113 6.56 9.11 9.71
C LYS A 113 5.36 8.21 9.42
N SER A 114 5.49 7.29 8.46
CA SER A 114 4.40 6.41 8.05
C SER A 114 4.01 5.44 9.17
N VAL A 115 4.98 4.93 9.93
CA VAL A 115 4.76 4.04 11.08
C VAL A 115 3.99 4.76 12.19
N LEU A 116 4.46 5.95 12.60
CA LEU A 116 3.77 6.73 13.64
C LEU A 116 2.36 7.15 13.24
N GLN A 117 2.17 7.55 11.98
CA GLN A 117 0.85 7.91 11.45
C GLN A 117 -0.07 6.70 11.28
N GLY A 118 0.47 5.54 10.90
CA GLY A 118 -0.27 4.29 10.80
C GLY A 118 -0.74 3.79 12.17
N ALA A 119 0.05 4.04 13.22
CA ALA A 119 -0.30 3.73 14.60
C ALA A 119 -1.17 4.80 15.29
N GLY A 120 -1.55 5.87 14.58
CA GLY A 120 -2.38 6.96 15.13
C GLY A 120 -1.68 7.87 16.15
N LEU A 121 -0.38 7.67 16.41
CA LEU A 121 0.39 8.47 17.37
C LEU A 121 0.66 9.90 16.88
N VAL A 122 0.65 10.08 15.56
CA VAL A 122 0.80 11.38 14.91
C VAL A 122 -0.32 11.54 13.91
N SER A 123 -1.05 12.66 13.99
CA SER A 123 -2.11 12.95 13.04
C SER A 123 -1.56 13.20 11.64
N ARG A 124 -2.33 12.77 10.63
CA ARG A 124 -2.04 13.13 9.24
C ARG A 124 -2.54 14.54 9.02
N ALA A 125 -1.66 15.41 8.52
CA ALA A 125 -2.09 16.73 8.08
C ALA A 125 -3.10 16.58 6.92
N PRO A 126 -4.22 17.32 6.95
CA PRO A 126 -5.29 17.16 5.96
C PRO A 126 -4.85 17.56 4.55
N ARG A 127 -3.90 18.49 4.45
CA ARG A 127 -3.32 18.96 3.18
C ARG A 127 -1.83 19.17 3.33
N ARG A 128 -1.10 19.07 2.21
CA ARG A 128 0.29 19.55 2.16
C ARG A 128 0.29 21.05 2.45
N GLY A 129 1.36 21.53 3.10
CA GLY A 129 1.56 22.96 3.29
C GLY A 129 1.50 23.69 1.94
N ALA A 130 0.92 24.89 1.94
CA ALA A 130 0.80 25.69 0.73
C ALA A 130 2.18 25.89 0.08
N HIS A 131 2.27 25.59 -1.22
CA HIS A 131 3.45 25.90 -2.01
C HIS A 131 3.58 27.43 -2.11
N ARG A 132 4.81 27.96 -1.90
CA ARG A 132 5.11 29.40 -1.83
C ARG A 132 4.28 30.14 -0.77
N ARG A 133 4.52 29.85 0.51
CA ARG A 133 4.01 30.66 1.62
C ARG A 133 4.51 32.10 1.48
N ARG A 134 3.60 33.05 1.25
CA ARG A 134 3.93 34.47 1.20
C ARG A 134 4.38 34.92 2.58
N ARG A 135 5.59 35.47 2.67
CA ARG A 135 6.06 36.13 3.89
C ARG A 135 5.21 37.37 4.14
N PRO A 136 4.82 37.66 5.40
CA PRO A 136 4.21 38.95 5.72
C PRO A 136 5.14 40.08 5.28
N ARG A 137 4.57 41.23 4.90
CA ARG A 137 5.38 42.42 4.62
C ARG A 137 6.05 42.87 5.92
N LYS A 138 7.27 43.39 5.80
CA LYS A 138 7.92 44.09 6.92
C LYS A 138 7.04 45.28 7.32
N PRO A 139 6.83 45.54 8.63
CA PRO A 139 6.06 46.70 9.07
C PRO A 139 6.60 48.02 8.51
N CYS A 140 7.93 48.15 8.41
CA CYS A 140 8.60 49.27 7.75
C CYS A 140 9.96 48.87 7.17
N VAL A 141 10.57 49.78 6.39
CA VAL A 141 11.90 49.58 5.77
C VAL A 141 12.95 49.43 6.89
N GLY A 142 13.82 48.43 6.76
CA GLY A 142 14.88 48.14 7.75
C GLY A 142 14.50 47.15 8.86
N MET A 143 13.22 46.94 9.17
CA MET A 143 12.82 45.98 10.21
C MET A 143 12.94 44.51 9.78
N MET A 144 13.12 43.60 10.75
CA MET A 144 13.09 42.16 10.53
C MET A 144 11.65 41.64 10.69
N LEU A 145 11.34 40.50 10.06
CA LEU A 145 10.08 39.81 10.35
C LEU A 145 10.20 39.15 11.73
N HIS A 146 9.25 39.42 12.61
CA HIS A 146 9.13 38.77 13.92
C HIS A 146 8.22 37.54 13.80
#